data_AF-A0A9E4KT22-F1
#
_entry.id   AF-A0A9E4KT22-F1
#
_cell.length_a   1.000
_cell.length_b   1.000
_cell.length_c   1.000
_cell.angle_alpha   90.00
_cell.angle_beta   90.00
_cell.angle_gamma   90.00
#
_symmetry.space_group_name_H-M   'P 1'
#
loop_
_entity.id
_entity.type
_entity.pdbx_description
1 polymer ?
#
loop_
_entity_poly.entity_id
_entity_poly.type
_entity_poly.pdbx_seq_one_letter_code
_entity_poly.pdbx_strand_id
1 'polypeptide(L)'
;GLSADSDEEFQGFHSPNMLIVVDEAEGVEEPIYEAIEGVMTSENCRLLLIGNPTTMGGSFRRAFYQDRELYRTITISALESPNVLEGASVIKGLATKRWVSERQRVWGAENPIYQARVLGEFPDQGDDTLIPLSAIERATERETVPSDPGKPLVLAVDVARYGFDSSVLLRRRGLVVTPWTP
;
A
#
# COMPACT_ATOMS: atom_id res chain seq x y z
N GLY A 1 16.56 -3.17 14.32
CA GLY A 1 15.50 -2.26 13.87
C GLY A 1 15.00 -1.52 15.08
N LEU A 2 14.88 -0.21 14.97
CA LEU A 2 14.15 0.62 15.93
C LEU A 2 12.77 0.88 15.31
N SER A 3 11.71 0.73 16.10
CA SER A 3 10.36 1.18 15.73
C SER A 3 10.23 2.57 16.33
N ALA A 4 10.38 3.60 15.51
CA ALA A 4 10.29 4.96 16.00
C ALA A 4 8.81 5.37 16.07
N ASP A 5 8.21 5.17 17.23
CA ASP A 5 6.85 5.63 17.54
C ASP A 5 6.85 7.07 18.13
N SER A 6 8.02 7.74 18.23
CA SER A 6 8.15 9.12 18.74
C SER A 6 9.36 9.90 18.21
N ASP A 7 9.20 11.23 18.09
CA ASP A 7 10.20 12.19 17.59
C ASP A 7 11.49 12.25 18.44
N GLU A 8 11.45 11.80 19.70
CA GLU A 8 12.54 11.93 20.66
C GLU A 8 13.72 10.97 20.38
N GLU A 9 13.50 9.87 19.67
CA GLU A 9 14.56 8.88 19.39
C GLU A 9 15.55 9.34 18.32
N PHE A 10 15.17 10.26 17.43
CA PHE A 10 16.01 10.66 16.30
C PHE A 10 17.15 11.63 16.66
N GLN A 11 16.97 12.52 17.64
CA GLN A 11 17.93 13.60 17.94
C GLN A 11 19.33 13.12 18.39
N GLY A 12 19.49 11.85 18.78
CA GLY A 12 20.76 11.29 19.28
C GLY A 12 21.72 10.78 18.22
N PHE A 13 21.31 10.69 16.95
CA PHE A 13 22.12 10.07 15.89
C PHE A 13 22.90 11.14 15.12
N HIS A 14 24.18 11.33 15.44
CA HIS A 14 25.12 12.14 14.65
C HIS A 14 26.31 11.27 14.23
N SER A 15 26.45 11.02 12.92
CA SER A 15 27.57 10.29 12.32
C SER A 15 27.88 10.89 10.95
N PRO A 16 29.16 11.01 10.55
CA PRO A 16 29.53 11.52 9.23
C PRO A 16 28.92 10.72 8.06
N ASN A 17 28.68 9.42 8.27
CA ASN A 17 28.15 8.50 7.26
C ASN A 17 26.94 7.75 7.85
N MET A 18 25.75 8.33 7.70
CA MET A 18 24.52 7.71 8.17
C MET A 18 23.72 7.13 7.00
N LEU A 19 23.16 5.94 7.20
CA LEU A 19 22.16 5.37 6.30
C LEU A 19 20.88 5.17 7.10
N ILE A 20 19.83 5.87 6.68
CA ILE A 20 18.48 5.72 7.20
C ILE A 20 17.70 4.89 6.20
N VAL A 21 17.08 3.80 6.67
CA VAL A 21 16.24 2.92 5.85
C VAL A 21 14.83 2.98 6.43
N VAL A 22 13.89 3.39 5.60
CA VAL A 22 12.47 3.44 5.93
C VAL A 22 11.79 2.37 5.09
N ASP A 23 11.22 1.38 5.77
CA ASP A 23 10.39 0.34 5.16
C ASP A 23 8.91 0.70 5.36
N GLU A 24 8.03 0.25 4.46
CA GLU A 24 6.62 0.68 4.42
C GLU A 24 6.47 2.22 4.44
N ALA A 25 7.33 2.92 3.70
CA ALA A 25 7.49 4.36 3.71
C ALA A 25 6.18 5.12 3.39
N GLU A 26 5.27 4.54 2.63
CA GLU A 26 3.94 5.10 2.37
C GLU A 26 3.08 5.27 3.63
N GLY A 27 3.31 4.46 4.66
CA GLY A 27 2.55 4.45 5.91
C GLY A 27 3.12 5.33 7.02
N VAL A 28 4.31 5.90 6.80
CA VAL A 28 5.02 6.71 7.80
C VAL A 28 4.42 8.11 7.90
N GLU A 29 4.19 8.58 9.12
CA GLU A 29 3.61 9.91 9.37
C GLU A 29 4.61 11.03 9.06
N GLU A 30 4.10 12.18 8.60
CA GLU A 30 4.92 13.34 8.21
C GLU A 30 5.90 13.83 9.30
N PRO A 31 5.56 13.88 10.61
CA PRO A 31 6.50 14.27 11.66
C PRO A 31 7.76 13.40 11.72
N ILE A 32 7.66 12.11 11.40
CA ILE A 32 8.81 11.21 11.35
C ILE A 32 9.73 11.60 10.19
N TYR A 33 9.18 12.01 9.05
CA TYR A 33 9.97 12.53 7.93
C TYR A 33 10.66 13.84 8.28
N GLU A 34 9.97 14.76 8.97
CA GLU A 34 10.57 16.01 9.46
C GLU A 34 11.74 15.72 10.43
N ALA A 35 11.58 14.74 11.32
CA ALA A 35 12.64 14.29 12.22
C ALA A 35 13.84 13.67 11.47
N ILE A 36 13.58 12.83 10.46
CA ILE A 36 14.61 12.25 9.58
C ILE A 36 15.38 13.36 8.87
N GLU A 37 14.70 14.33 8.26
CA GLU A 37 15.33 15.46 7.60
C GLU A 37 16.19 16.28 8.57
N GLY A 38 15.72 16.48 9.80
CA GLY A 38 16.45 17.17 10.86
C GLY A 38 17.78 16.53 11.25
N VAL A 39 17.91 15.21 11.12
CA VAL A 39 19.15 14.48 11.43
C VAL A 39 20.06 14.26 10.21
N MET A 40 19.54 14.46 9.00
CA MET A 40 20.28 14.33 7.74
C MET A 40 21.15 15.57 7.41
N THR A 41 21.85 16.10 8.41
CA THR A 41 22.66 17.33 8.29
C THR A 41 24.11 17.09 7.84
N SER A 42 24.58 15.84 7.85
CA SER A 42 25.95 15.49 7.46
C SER A 42 26.07 15.24 5.95
N GLU A 43 27.23 15.57 5.36
CA GLU A 43 27.47 15.53 3.90
C GLU A 43 27.20 14.15 3.27
N ASN A 44 27.44 13.05 3.99
CA ASN A 44 27.29 11.68 3.47
C ASN A 44 26.09 10.93 4.09
N CYS A 45 25.08 11.64 4.59
CA CYS A 45 23.82 11.00 4.97
C CYS A 45 23.08 10.46 3.73
N ARG A 46 22.56 9.23 3.83
CA ARG A 46 21.77 8.57 2.79
C ARG A 46 20.43 8.14 3.36
N LEU A 47 19.39 8.31 2.56
CA LEU A 47 18.04 7.85 2.85
C LEU A 47 17.61 6.84 1.80
N LEU A 48 17.12 5.69 2.26
CA LEU A 48 16.51 4.66 1.43
C LEU A 48 15.05 4.52 1.85
N LEU A 49 14.14 4.84 0.94
CA LEU A 49 12.71 4.66 1.12
C LEU A 49 12.26 3.42 0.34
N ILE A 50 11.62 2.49 1.03
CA ILE A 50 11.04 1.27 0.47
C ILE A 50 9.58 1.28 0.84
N GLY A 51 8.71 1.04 -0.14
CA GLY A 51 7.28 1.11 0.09
C GLY A 51 6.47 0.80 -1.16
N ASN A 52 5.17 0.58 -0.96
CA ASN A 52 4.21 0.41 -2.03
C ASN A 52 3.56 1.77 -2.35
N PRO A 53 3.31 2.08 -3.62
CA PRO A 53 2.73 3.37 -4.02
C PRO A 53 1.21 3.42 -3.83
N THR A 54 0.74 3.10 -2.61
CA THR A 54 -0.68 2.97 -2.29
C THR A 54 -1.30 4.24 -1.70
N THR A 55 -0.46 5.21 -1.33
CA THR A 55 -0.88 6.53 -0.86
C THR A 55 -0.88 7.57 -1.97
N MET A 56 -1.87 8.47 -1.90
CA MET A 56 -2.06 9.55 -2.88
C MET A 56 -1.20 10.79 -2.58
N GLY A 57 -0.44 10.79 -1.48
CA GLY A 57 0.32 11.92 -0.98
C GLY A 57 1.32 11.50 0.09
N GLY A 58 1.90 12.49 0.79
CA GLY A 58 2.94 12.26 1.79
C GLY A 58 4.35 12.18 1.20
N SER A 59 5.35 12.19 2.07
CA SER A 59 6.77 12.29 1.71
C SER A 59 7.23 11.20 0.76
N PHE A 60 6.75 9.96 0.93
CA PHE A 60 7.10 8.87 0.03
C PHE A 60 6.68 9.17 -1.42
N ARG A 61 5.44 9.63 -1.65
CA ARG A 61 5.02 10.02 -3.00
C ARG A 61 5.81 11.25 -3.49
N ARG A 62 6.07 12.23 -2.62
CA ARG A 62 6.85 13.42 -3.01
C ARG A 62 8.23 13.07 -3.54
N ALA A 63 8.90 12.08 -2.94
CA ALA A 63 10.20 11.58 -3.39
C ALA A 63 10.18 11.06 -4.84
N PHE A 64 9.04 10.57 -5.33
CA PHE A 64 8.90 10.08 -6.72
C PHE A 64 8.46 11.14 -7.72
N TYR A 65 7.94 12.28 -7.26
CA TYR A 65 7.35 13.33 -8.12
C TYR A 65 8.00 14.69 -7.92
N GLN A 66 7.66 15.39 -6.82
CA GLN A 66 8.11 16.76 -6.54
C GLN A 66 9.62 16.81 -6.30
N ASP A 67 10.12 15.90 -5.47
CA ASP A 67 11.51 15.93 -4.99
C ASP A 67 12.40 14.97 -5.78
N ARG A 68 11.92 14.45 -6.91
CA ARG A 68 12.58 13.41 -7.74
C ARG A 68 14.01 13.75 -8.17
N GLU A 69 14.41 15.01 -8.09
CA GLU A 69 15.78 15.46 -8.37
C GLU A 69 16.75 15.13 -7.23
N LEU A 70 16.25 14.98 -6.01
CA LEU A 70 16.99 14.58 -4.81
C LEU A 70 17.09 13.04 -4.68
N TYR A 71 16.19 12.31 -5.35
CA TYR A 71 16.05 10.87 -5.22
C TYR A 71 16.42 10.12 -6.49
N ARG A 72 17.10 8.99 -6.32
CA ARG A 72 17.13 7.96 -7.36
C ARG A 72 15.91 7.06 -7.19
N THR A 73 14.92 7.24 -8.05
CA THR A 73 13.68 6.44 -8.03
C THR A 73 13.86 5.12 -8.79
N ILE A 74 13.34 4.03 -8.22
CA ILE A 74 13.29 2.69 -8.82
C ILE A 74 11.88 2.15 -8.59
N THR A 75 11.23 1.72 -9.66
CA THR A 75 9.93 1.04 -9.60
C THR A 75 10.15 -0.42 -9.96
N ILE A 76 9.54 -1.33 -9.20
CA ILE A 76 9.63 -2.77 -9.43
C ILE A 76 8.20 -3.31 -9.50
N SER A 77 7.79 -3.77 -10.68
CA SER A 77 6.48 -4.38 -10.85
C SER A 77 6.47 -5.84 -10.36
N ALA A 78 5.35 -6.31 -9.85
CA ALA A 78 5.12 -7.73 -9.61
C ALA A 78 5.23 -8.57 -10.90
N LEU A 79 5.01 -7.96 -12.07
CA LEU A 79 5.21 -8.60 -13.38
C LEU A 79 6.67 -8.97 -13.65
N GLU A 80 7.61 -8.25 -13.03
CA GLU A 80 9.05 -8.47 -13.14
C GLU A 80 9.58 -9.47 -12.09
N SER A 81 8.70 -9.95 -11.20
CA SER A 81 9.04 -10.99 -10.23
C SER A 81 9.59 -12.23 -10.95
N PRO A 82 10.71 -12.82 -10.48
CA PRO A 82 11.24 -14.06 -11.03
C PRO A 82 10.19 -15.19 -11.10
N ASN A 83 9.27 -15.23 -10.13
CA ASN A 83 8.19 -16.21 -10.12
C ASN A 83 7.16 -16.02 -11.24
N VAL A 84 7.00 -14.79 -11.72
CA VAL A 84 6.09 -14.47 -12.82
C VAL A 84 6.77 -14.74 -14.16
N LEU A 85 8.01 -14.29 -14.31
CA LEU A 85 8.82 -14.49 -15.53
C LEU A 85 9.03 -15.97 -15.83
N GLU A 86 9.42 -16.76 -14.82
CA GLU A 86 9.65 -18.20 -14.97
C GLU A 86 8.35 -19.02 -14.96
N GLY A 87 7.22 -18.41 -14.56
CA GLY A 87 5.94 -19.10 -14.42
C GLY A 87 5.92 -20.19 -13.33
N ALA A 88 6.91 -20.22 -12.44
CA ALA A 88 7.05 -21.17 -11.35
C ALA A 88 7.48 -20.46 -10.06
N SER A 89 7.19 -21.03 -8.89
CA SER A 89 7.62 -20.46 -7.61
C SER A 89 9.10 -20.77 -7.35
N VAL A 90 10.00 -20.04 -8.04
CA VAL A 90 11.46 -20.15 -7.93
C VAL A 90 11.99 -19.51 -6.64
N ILE A 91 11.36 -18.42 -6.18
CA ILE A 91 11.67 -17.73 -4.92
C ILE A 91 10.41 -17.72 -4.05
N LYS A 92 10.48 -18.33 -2.87
CA LYS A 92 9.34 -18.38 -1.95
C LYS A 92 9.01 -16.97 -1.43
N GLY A 93 7.72 -16.67 -1.37
CA GLY A 93 7.22 -15.38 -0.86
C GLY A 93 6.98 -14.30 -1.91
N LEU A 94 7.59 -14.40 -3.11
CA LEU A 94 7.36 -13.42 -4.17
C LEU A 94 6.06 -13.67 -4.96
N ALA A 95 5.52 -12.59 -5.53
CA ALA A 95 4.31 -12.62 -6.36
C ALA A 95 4.41 -13.68 -7.45
N THR A 96 3.35 -14.47 -7.64
CA THR A 96 3.30 -15.57 -8.62
C THR A 96 2.50 -15.18 -9.86
N LYS A 97 2.79 -15.84 -11.00
CA LYS A 97 2.03 -15.63 -12.24
C LYS A 97 0.52 -15.84 -12.04
N ARG A 98 0.16 -16.86 -11.26
CA ARG A 98 -1.23 -17.13 -10.89
C ARG A 98 -1.84 -15.94 -10.14
N TRP A 99 -1.18 -15.46 -9.09
CA TRP A 99 -1.69 -14.34 -8.30
C TRP A 99 -1.92 -13.09 -9.16
N VAL A 100 -0.95 -12.72 -10.00
CA VAL A 100 -1.08 -11.58 -10.91
C VAL A 100 -2.27 -11.75 -11.86
N SER A 101 -2.42 -12.93 -12.48
CA SER A 101 -3.54 -13.19 -13.39
C SER A 101 -4.91 -13.13 -12.69
N GLU A 102 -4.99 -13.60 -11.44
CA GLU A 102 -6.21 -13.51 -10.64
C GLU A 102 -6.53 -12.06 -10.29
N ARG A 103 -5.52 -11.26 -9.90
CA ARG A 103 -5.70 -9.82 -9.62
C ARG A 103 -6.12 -9.04 -10.87
N GLN A 104 -5.51 -9.32 -12.01
CA GLN A 104 -5.87 -8.71 -13.29
C GLN A 104 -7.34 -8.99 -13.66
N ARG A 105 -7.83 -10.20 -13.39
CA ARG A 105 -9.22 -10.60 -13.66
C ARG A 105 -10.22 -9.99 -12.67
N VAL A 106 -9.86 -9.89 -11.39
CA VAL A 106 -10.78 -9.42 -10.35
C VAL A 106 -10.81 -7.91 -10.26
N TRP A 107 -9.66 -7.24 -10.34
CA TRP A 107 -9.56 -5.79 -10.18
C TRP A 107 -9.64 -5.06 -11.53
N GLY A 108 -9.06 -5.63 -12.59
CA GLY A 108 -8.88 -4.92 -13.87
C GLY A 108 -7.61 -4.07 -13.88
N ALA A 109 -7.05 -3.81 -15.07
CA ALA A 109 -5.76 -3.11 -15.23
C ALA A 109 -5.84 -1.63 -14.82
N GLU A 110 -6.99 -1.00 -15.02
CA GLU A 110 -7.22 0.42 -14.71
C GLU A 110 -7.56 0.66 -13.23
N ASN A 111 -7.65 -0.40 -12.43
CA ASN A 111 -8.01 -0.28 -11.03
C ASN A 111 -6.80 0.24 -10.20
N PRO A 112 -6.98 1.25 -9.33
CA PRO A 112 -5.90 1.80 -8.52
C PRO A 112 -5.16 0.76 -7.65
N ILE A 113 -5.87 -0.25 -7.16
CA ILE A 113 -5.28 -1.34 -6.37
C ILE A 113 -4.35 -2.18 -7.24
N TYR A 114 -4.74 -2.42 -8.49
CA TYR A 114 -3.91 -3.17 -9.44
C TYR A 114 -2.67 -2.36 -9.84
N GLN A 115 -2.82 -1.08 -10.14
CA GLN A 115 -1.71 -0.17 -10.42
C GLN A 115 -0.69 -0.16 -9.28
N ALA A 116 -1.16 0.04 -8.04
CA ALA A 116 -0.27 0.09 -6.89
C ALA A 116 0.37 -1.27 -6.57
N ARG A 117 -0.43 -2.34 -6.41
CA ARG A 117 0.08 -3.64 -5.92
C ARG A 117 0.67 -4.56 -6.97
N VAL A 118 0.37 -4.34 -8.25
CA VAL A 118 0.89 -5.17 -9.34
C VAL A 118 1.85 -4.40 -10.22
N LEU A 119 1.50 -3.20 -10.66
CA LEU A 119 2.38 -2.41 -11.52
C LEU A 119 3.48 -1.69 -10.74
N GLY A 120 3.29 -1.46 -9.43
CA GLY A 120 4.22 -0.67 -8.63
C GLY A 120 4.15 0.81 -9.02
N GLU A 121 3.00 1.26 -9.52
CA GLU A 121 2.77 2.61 -9.98
C GLU A 121 1.89 3.37 -8.99
N PHE A 122 2.20 4.65 -8.75
CA PHE A 122 1.25 5.52 -8.05
C PHE A 122 0.04 5.71 -8.95
N PRO A 123 -1.17 5.33 -8.52
CA PRO A 123 -2.36 5.42 -9.36
C PRO A 123 -2.66 6.88 -9.76
N ASP A 124 -2.95 7.09 -11.05
CA ASP A 124 -3.24 8.41 -11.63
C ASP A 124 -4.70 8.86 -11.40
N GLN A 125 -4.87 9.89 -10.57
CA GLN A 125 -6.04 10.80 -10.38
C GLN A 125 -7.42 10.23 -9.97
N GLY A 126 -8.30 10.99 -9.28
CA GLY A 126 -8.27 12.43 -8.97
C GLY A 126 -8.91 12.79 -7.63
N ASP A 127 -8.95 14.11 -7.36
CA ASP A 127 -9.59 14.77 -6.19
C ASP A 127 -11.06 14.32 -5.93
N ASP A 128 -11.67 13.59 -6.86
CA ASP A 128 -13.01 13.02 -6.80
C ASP A 128 -13.09 11.57 -6.27
N THR A 129 -12.01 11.01 -5.72
CA THR A 129 -12.07 9.67 -5.10
C THR A 129 -12.56 9.77 -3.66
N LEU A 130 -13.84 9.43 -3.43
CA LEU A 130 -14.47 9.42 -2.09
C LEU A 130 -13.78 8.49 -1.08
N ILE A 131 -13.11 7.42 -1.54
CA ILE A 131 -12.47 6.42 -0.68
C ILE A 131 -11.05 6.13 -1.21
N PRO A 132 -9.99 6.65 -0.57
CA PRO A 132 -8.62 6.42 -1.02
C PRO A 132 -8.18 4.97 -0.79
N LEU A 133 -7.24 4.49 -1.63
CA LEU A 133 -6.73 3.11 -1.54
C LEU A 133 -6.15 2.80 -0.16
N SER A 134 -5.34 3.68 0.41
CA SER A 134 -4.78 3.51 1.76
C SER A 134 -5.85 3.31 2.84
N ALA A 135 -7.05 3.89 2.69
CA ALA A 135 -8.16 3.62 3.62
C ALA A 135 -8.72 2.19 3.46
N ILE A 136 -8.74 1.65 2.24
CA ILE A 136 -9.17 0.27 1.95
C ILE A 136 -8.16 -0.73 2.53
N GLU A 137 -6.86 -0.47 2.37
CA GLU A 137 -5.79 -1.33 2.88
C GLU A 137 -5.82 -1.39 4.40
N ARG A 138 -5.86 -0.21 5.05
CA ARG A 138 -6.01 -0.11 6.50
C ARG A 138 -7.29 -0.77 7.01
N ALA A 139 -8.37 -0.76 6.23
CA ALA A 139 -9.60 -1.46 6.61
C ALA A 139 -9.47 -2.99 6.50
N THR A 140 -8.68 -3.49 5.55
CA THR A 140 -8.45 -4.93 5.31
C THR A 140 -7.47 -5.52 6.32
N GLU A 141 -6.46 -4.77 6.71
CA GLU A 141 -5.42 -5.18 7.67
C GLU A 141 -5.85 -5.02 9.14
N ARG A 142 -6.95 -4.30 9.39
CA ARG A 142 -7.46 -4.09 10.75
C ARG A 142 -7.80 -5.42 11.41
N GLU A 143 -7.28 -5.64 12.62
CA GLU A 143 -7.69 -6.80 13.42
C GLU A 143 -9.21 -6.87 13.53
N THR A 144 -9.77 -8.02 13.15
CA THR A 144 -11.21 -8.21 13.13
C THR A 144 -11.73 -8.21 14.57
N VAL A 145 -12.40 -7.13 14.97
CA VAL A 145 -13.23 -7.16 16.18
C VAL A 145 -14.28 -8.26 15.99
N PRO A 146 -14.51 -9.16 16.97
CA PRO A 146 -15.55 -10.17 16.86
C PRO A 146 -16.87 -9.51 16.46
N SER A 147 -17.59 -10.06 15.48
CA SER A 147 -18.84 -9.47 14.99
C SER A 147 -19.77 -9.26 16.18
N ASP A 148 -20.12 -8.02 16.50
CA ASP A 148 -20.97 -7.68 17.64
C ASP A 148 -22.36 -8.33 17.43
N PRO A 149 -22.71 -9.39 18.19
CA PRO A 149 -23.96 -10.12 17.99
C PRO A 149 -25.20 -9.24 18.26
N GLY A 150 -25.03 -8.15 19.02
CA GLY A 150 -26.09 -7.19 19.31
C GLY A 150 -26.37 -6.19 18.19
N LYS A 151 -25.54 -6.14 17.13
CA LYS A 151 -25.77 -5.26 15.98
C LYS A 151 -26.57 -5.96 14.89
N PRO A 152 -27.42 -5.22 14.15
CA PRO A 152 -28.20 -5.79 13.07
C PRO A 152 -27.28 -6.35 11.97
N LEU A 153 -27.71 -7.46 11.39
CA LEU A 153 -27.13 -7.98 10.15
C LEU A 153 -27.66 -7.15 8.98
N VAL A 154 -26.76 -6.51 8.24
CA VAL A 154 -27.09 -5.74 7.03
C VAL A 154 -26.63 -6.51 5.82
N LEU A 155 -27.54 -6.72 4.88
CA LEU A 155 -27.26 -7.31 3.56
C LEU A 155 -27.34 -6.20 2.52
N ALA A 156 -26.33 -6.11 1.67
CA ALA A 156 -26.33 -5.24 0.50
C ALA A 156 -26.30 -6.12 -0.75
N VAL A 157 -27.21 -5.84 -1.68
CA VAL A 157 -27.36 -6.58 -2.93
C VAL A 157 -27.18 -5.59 -4.06
N ASP A 158 -26.22 -5.85 -4.94
CA ASP A 158 -26.09 -5.19 -6.22
C ASP A 158 -26.35 -6.22 -7.33
N VAL A 159 -27.44 -6.03 -8.06
CA VAL A 159 -27.89 -6.99 -9.07
C VAL A 159 -27.44 -6.49 -10.43
N ALA A 160 -26.47 -7.18 -11.03
CA ALA A 160 -26.05 -6.91 -12.39
C ALA A 160 -27.21 -7.14 -13.36
N ARG A 161 -27.32 -6.29 -14.39
CA ARG A 161 -28.44 -6.34 -15.34
C ARG A 161 -27.94 -6.42 -16.77
N TYR A 162 -28.12 -7.59 -17.39
CA TYR A 162 -27.65 -7.93 -18.74
C TYR A 162 -26.12 -7.74 -18.92
N GLY A 163 -25.55 -8.42 -19.92
CA GLY A 163 -24.09 -8.41 -20.13
C GLY A 163 -23.34 -9.42 -19.25
N PHE A 164 -22.05 -9.18 -19.04
CA PHE A 164 -21.12 -10.11 -18.39
C PHE A 164 -20.79 -9.76 -16.93
N ASP A 165 -21.43 -8.72 -16.38
CA ASP A 165 -21.19 -8.27 -15.01
C ASP A 165 -21.78 -9.24 -13.98
N SER A 166 -21.09 -9.40 -12.85
CA SER A 166 -21.53 -10.28 -11.76
C SER A 166 -22.40 -9.53 -10.76
N SER A 167 -23.50 -10.14 -10.32
CA SER A 167 -24.24 -9.64 -9.15
C SER A 167 -23.40 -9.83 -7.88
N VAL A 168 -23.43 -8.85 -6.99
CA VAL A 168 -22.65 -8.82 -5.75
C VAL A 168 -23.59 -8.87 -4.54
N LEU A 169 -23.26 -9.71 -3.57
CA LEU A 169 -23.95 -9.80 -2.28
C LEU A 169 -22.91 -9.61 -1.17
N LEU A 170 -23.14 -8.63 -0.30
CA LEU A 170 -22.28 -8.33 0.84
C LEU A 170 -23.04 -8.47 2.16
N ARG A 171 -22.34 -8.98 3.18
CA ARG A 171 -22.84 -9.13 4.53
C ARG A 171 -22.01 -8.28 5.49
N ARG A 172 -22.67 -7.40 6.25
CA ARG A 172 -22.02 -6.59 7.29
C ARG A 172 -22.73 -6.75 8.63
N ARG A 173 -21.97 -6.87 9.72
CA ARG A 173 -22.49 -6.75 11.09
C ARG A 173 -21.59 -5.82 11.89
N GLY A 174 -22.16 -4.74 12.41
CA GLY A 174 -21.36 -3.67 13.03
C GLY A 174 -20.33 -3.09 12.06
N LEU A 175 -19.06 -3.06 12.47
CA LEU A 175 -17.95 -2.55 11.66
C LEU A 175 -17.29 -3.62 10.75
N VAL A 176 -17.80 -4.85 10.75
CA VAL A 176 -17.16 -5.97 10.05
C VAL A 176 -17.96 -6.36 8.81
N VAL A 177 -17.30 -6.32 7.65
CA VAL A 177 -17.80 -6.91 6.40
C VAL A 177 -17.20 -8.31 6.26
N THR A 178 -18.04 -9.29 5.95
CA THR A 178 -17.61 -10.67 5.71
C THR A 178 -18.04 -11.12 4.32
N PRO A 179 -17.22 -11.95 3.63
CA PRO A 179 -17.63 -12.56 2.36
C PRO A 179 -18.93 -13.33 2.50
N TRP A 180 -19.71 -13.39 1.42
CA TRP A 180 -20.80 -14.35 1.33
C TRP A 180 -20.22 -15.74 1.06
N THR A 181 -20.31 -16.64 2.04
CA THR A 181 -20.12 -18.08 1.83
C THR A 181 -21.50 -18.75 1.74
N PRO A 182 -21.90 -19.27 0.56
CA PRO A 182 -23.14 -20.02 0.41
C PRO A 182 -23.14 -21.33 1.21
#